data_AF-A0A4Y9RME4-F1
#
_entry.id   AF-A0A4Y9RME4-F1
#
_cell.length_a   1.000
_cell.length_b   1.000
_cell.length_c   1.000
_cell.angle_alpha   90.00
_cell.angle_beta   90.00
_cell.angle_gamma   90.00
#
_symmetry.space_group_name_H-M   'P 1'
#
loop_
_entity.id
_entity.type
_entity.pdbx_description
1 polymer ?
#
loop_
_entity_poly.entity_id
_entity_poly.type
_entity_poly.pdbx_seq_one_letter_code
_entity_poly.pdbx_strand_id
1 'polypeptide(L)'
;MNRLPAMLTAIETEGSIALLQAAIGERRFTAMLVGVGDALQGWEAGQPVTLLFKETEVSLAKDLRGLISMRNRMPCRIVDIDKGRLLTRTVLDFDGRRIESIITTRAADALALAPGDAVEALVKANEMTVIRDAG
;
A
#
# COMPACT_ATOMS: atom_id res chain seq x y z
N MET A 1 7.89 8.32 -1.05
CA MET A 1 6.78 7.72 -1.80
C MET A 1 7.08 6.24 -1.99
N ASN A 2 6.22 5.35 -1.51
CA ASN A 2 6.38 3.90 -1.72
C ASN A 2 6.10 3.53 -3.17
N ARG A 3 6.85 2.55 -3.68
CA ARG A 3 6.76 2.06 -5.07
C ARG A 3 6.85 0.54 -5.06
N LEU A 4 5.81 -0.13 -5.51
CA LEU A 4 5.80 -1.60 -5.62
C LEU A 4 5.48 -2.01 -7.05
N PRO A 5 6.44 -2.60 -7.79
CA PRO A 5 6.17 -3.22 -9.08
C PRO A 5 5.16 -4.35 -8.92
N ALA A 6 4.15 -4.37 -9.79
CA ALA A 6 3.04 -5.29 -9.77
C ALA A 6 2.57 -5.60 -11.20
N MET A 7 1.70 -6.59 -11.32
CA MET A 7 1.03 -6.93 -12.56
C MET A 7 -0.42 -6.48 -12.51
N LEU A 8 -0.90 -5.74 -13.50
CA LEU A 8 -2.32 -5.40 -13.60
C LEU A 8 -3.14 -6.66 -13.89
N THR A 9 -4.23 -6.88 -13.17
CA THR A 9 -5.03 -8.12 -13.24
C THR A 9 -6.49 -7.88 -13.63
N ALA A 10 -7.07 -6.74 -13.25
CA ALA A 10 -8.41 -6.38 -13.65
C ALA A 10 -8.61 -4.86 -13.57
N ILE A 11 -9.59 -4.38 -14.33
CA ILE A 11 -10.08 -3.00 -14.30
C ILE A 11 -11.60 -3.08 -14.30
N GLU A 12 -12.23 -2.49 -13.29
CA GLU A 12 -13.68 -2.36 -13.19
C GLU A 12 -14.02 -0.88 -13.18
N THR A 13 -14.96 -0.45 -14.02
CA THR A 13 -15.36 0.96 -14.13
C THR A 13 -16.87 1.12 -13.93
N GLU A 14 -17.25 2.11 -13.14
CA GLU A 14 -18.64 2.51 -12.96
C GLU A 14 -18.71 4.04 -12.86
N GLY A 15 -19.34 4.68 -13.86
CA GLY A 15 -19.40 6.13 -13.96
C GLY A 15 -18.00 6.76 -14.02
N SER A 16 -17.67 7.62 -13.04
CA SER A 16 -16.38 8.30 -12.95
C SER A 16 -15.34 7.55 -12.10
N ILE A 17 -15.70 6.39 -11.55
CA ILE A 17 -14.85 5.60 -10.65
C ILE A 17 -14.28 4.41 -11.40
N ALA A 18 -13.01 4.12 -11.16
CA ALA A 18 -12.39 2.85 -11.53
C ALA A 18 -11.77 2.17 -10.32
N LEU A 19 -11.91 0.85 -10.27
CA LEU A 19 -11.16 -0.04 -9.40
C LEU A 19 -10.16 -0.82 -10.25
N LEU A 20 -8.88 -0.59 -10.01
CA LEU A 20 -7.80 -1.33 -10.64
C LEU A 20 -7.31 -2.38 -9.64
N GLN A 21 -7.20 -3.62 -10.10
CA GLN A 21 -6.63 -4.70 -9.33
C GLN A 21 -5.24 -5.06 -9.87
N ALA A 22 -4.26 -5.17 -8.99
CA ALA A 22 -2.91 -5.61 -9.34
C ALA A 22 -2.41 -6.71 -8.40
N ALA A 23 -1.41 -7.48 -8.84
CA ALA A 23 -0.86 -8.59 -8.07
C ALA A 23 0.66 -8.51 -7.92
N ILE A 24 1.16 -8.92 -6.75
CA ILE A 24 2.56 -9.19 -6.45
C ILE A 24 2.63 -10.60 -5.88
N GLY A 25 3.16 -11.55 -6.66
CA GLY A 25 3.00 -12.97 -6.35
C GLY A 25 1.51 -13.32 -6.25
N GLU A 26 1.10 -13.95 -5.16
CA GLU A 26 -0.31 -14.32 -4.90
C GLU A 26 -1.13 -13.19 -4.25
N ARG A 27 -0.48 -12.11 -3.81
CA ARG A 27 -1.14 -11.02 -3.08
C ARG A 27 -1.78 -10.04 -4.05
N ARG A 28 -3.06 -9.75 -3.84
CA ARG A 28 -3.84 -8.80 -4.64
C ARG A 28 -3.97 -7.45 -3.95
N PHE A 29 -3.94 -6.41 -4.75
CA PHE A 29 -4.05 -5.01 -4.37
C PHE A 29 -5.17 -4.36 -5.16
N THR A 30 -5.79 -3.34 -4.56
CA THR A 30 -6.84 -2.54 -5.19
C THR A 30 -6.48 -1.07 -5.07
N ALA A 31 -6.53 -0.38 -6.20
CA ALA A 31 -6.44 1.06 -6.30
C ALA A 31 -7.78 1.61 -6.81
N MET A 32 -8.28 2.66 -6.17
CA MET A 32 -9.49 3.36 -6.59
C MET A 32 -9.11 4.70 -7.18
N LEU A 33 -9.50 4.93 -8.43
CA LEU A 33 -9.29 6.19 -9.13
C LEU A 33 -10.64 6.87 -9.38
N VAL A 34 -10.67 8.19 -9.26
CA VAL A 34 -11.86 9.02 -9.49
C VAL A 34 -11.55 10.01 -10.61
N GLY A 35 -12.52 10.24 -11.48
CA GLY A 35 -12.34 11.13 -12.64
C GLY A 35 -11.49 10.49 -13.73
N VAL A 36 -11.57 9.17 -13.89
CA VAL A 36 -10.68 8.43 -14.79
C VAL A 36 -10.90 8.73 -16.28
N GLY A 37 -12.08 9.19 -16.70
CA GLY A 37 -12.38 9.52 -18.11
C GLY A 37 -11.74 8.54 -19.09
N ASP A 38 -11.00 9.07 -20.07
CA ASP A 38 -10.22 8.29 -21.03
C ASP A 38 -8.79 7.96 -20.56
N ALA A 39 -8.40 8.32 -19.33
CA ALA A 39 -7.04 8.08 -18.81
C ALA A 39 -6.68 6.59 -18.70
N LEU A 40 -7.69 5.72 -18.69
CA LEU A 40 -7.53 4.27 -18.70
C LEU A 40 -7.56 3.64 -20.10
N GLN A 41 -7.58 4.44 -21.17
CA GLN A 41 -7.54 3.93 -22.54
C GLN A 41 -6.28 3.08 -22.80
N GLY A 42 -6.50 1.86 -23.30
CA GLY A 42 -5.46 0.87 -23.60
C GLY A 42 -4.84 0.20 -22.37
N TRP A 43 -5.42 0.40 -21.16
CA TRP A 43 -4.98 -0.34 -19.99
C TRP A 43 -5.60 -1.74 -20.04
N GLU A 44 -4.78 -2.78 -19.93
CA GLU A 44 -5.21 -4.16 -20.08
C GLU A 44 -4.55 -5.03 -19.01
N ALA A 45 -5.27 -6.06 -18.55
CA ALA A 45 -4.69 -7.05 -17.66
C ALA A 45 -3.45 -7.70 -18.29
N GLY A 46 -2.45 -8.02 -17.47
CA GLY A 46 -1.15 -8.52 -17.94
C GLY A 46 -0.11 -7.43 -18.20
N GLN A 47 -0.45 -6.15 -18.02
CA GLN A 47 0.51 -5.05 -18.11
C GLN A 47 1.32 -4.86 -16.82
N PRO A 48 2.65 -4.65 -16.90
CA PRO A 48 3.44 -4.25 -15.74
C PRO A 48 3.06 -2.83 -15.32
N VAL A 49 2.87 -2.66 -14.01
CA VAL A 49 2.50 -1.40 -13.39
C VAL A 49 3.26 -1.20 -12.09
N THR A 50 3.36 0.04 -11.64
CA THR A 50 3.86 0.35 -10.30
C THR A 50 2.71 0.86 -9.43
N LEU A 51 2.52 0.23 -8.27
CA LEU A 51 1.67 0.74 -7.19
C LEU A 51 2.40 1.84 -6.43
N LEU A 52 1.74 2.98 -6.26
CA LEU A 52 2.24 4.16 -5.56
C LEU A 52 1.33 4.52 -4.39
N PHE A 53 1.93 4.82 -3.24
CA PHE A 53 1.22 5.33 -2.07
C PHE A 53 2.20 6.07 -1.16
N LYS A 54 1.71 7.09 -0.46
CA LYS A 54 2.55 7.87 0.45
C LYS A 54 2.77 7.11 1.74
N GLU A 55 3.90 7.36 2.38
CA GLU A 55 4.26 6.80 3.69
C GLU A 55 3.22 7.15 4.77
N THR A 56 2.62 8.34 4.68
CA THR A 56 1.58 8.83 5.60
C THR A 56 0.26 8.09 5.47
N GLU A 57 0.02 7.41 4.34
CA GLU A 57 -1.20 6.61 4.11
C GLU A 57 -1.02 5.13 4.46
N VAL A 58 0.16 4.75 4.96
CA VAL A 58 0.45 3.41 5.45
C VAL A 58 0.17 3.35 6.95
N SER A 59 -0.96 2.75 7.32
CA SER A 59 -1.22 2.39 8.71
C SER A 59 -0.51 1.10 9.08
N LEU A 60 -0.14 0.95 10.36
CA LEU A 60 0.47 -0.26 10.88
C LEU A 60 -0.48 -0.94 11.88
N ALA A 61 -0.54 -2.25 11.80
CA ALA A 61 -1.20 -3.07 12.80
C ALA A 61 -0.26 -4.18 13.28
N LYS A 62 -0.35 -4.50 14.58
CA LYS A 62 0.32 -5.62 15.22
C LYS A 62 -0.78 -6.54 15.76
N ASP A 63 -0.71 -7.83 15.44
CA ASP A 63 -1.71 -8.84 15.83
C ASP A 63 -3.16 -8.48 15.47
N LEU A 64 -3.39 -7.95 14.26
CA LEU A 64 -4.71 -7.52 13.81
C LEU A 64 -5.71 -8.69 13.81
N ARG A 65 -6.87 -8.48 14.44
CA ARG A 65 -8.00 -9.43 14.47
C ARG A 65 -9.27 -8.74 13.97
N GLY A 66 -10.16 -9.53 13.37
CA GLY A 66 -11.44 -9.06 12.86
C GLY A 66 -11.39 -8.56 11.40
N LEU A 67 -12.46 -7.88 11.00
CA LEU A 67 -12.65 -7.38 9.64
C LEU A 67 -12.46 -5.87 9.60
N ILE A 68 -11.69 -5.38 8.62
CA ILE A 68 -11.47 -3.95 8.37
C ILE A 68 -11.65 -3.64 6.89
N SER A 69 -11.89 -2.36 6.58
CA SER A 69 -12.07 -1.90 5.20
C SER A 69 -10.77 -1.57 4.46
N MET A 70 -9.61 -1.66 5.11
CA MET A 70 -8.31 -1.46 4.45
C MET A 70 -7.95 -2.72 3.65
N ARG A 71 -8.17 -2.65 2.34
CA ARG A 71 -8.07 -3.81 1.44
C ARG A 71 -6.63 -4.22 1.15
N ASN A 72 -5.71 -3.26 1.08
CA ASN A 72 -4.30 -3.53 0.77
C ASN A 72 -3.57 -3.86 2.06
N ARG A 73 -3.32 -5.16 2.28
CA ARG A 73 -2.66 -5.69 3.48
C ARG A 73 -1.33 -6.32 3.09
N MET A 74 -0.26 -5.80 3.66
CA MET A 74 1.11 -6.23 3.41
C MET A 74 1.70 -6.71 4.75
N PRO A 75 1.80 -8.03 4.96
CA PRO A 75 2.56 -8.56 6.08
C PRO A 75 4.03 -8.20 5.92
N CYS A 76 4.59 -7.53 6.92
CA CYS A 76 5.94 -7.00 6.88
C CYS A 76 6.72 -7.36 8.14
N ARG A 77 8.04 -7.25 8.06
CA ARG A 77 8.90 -7.08 9.24
C ARG A 77 9.38 -5.66 9.36
N ILE A 78 9.43 -5.13 10.57
CA ILE A 78 10.08 -3.84 10.82
C ILE A 78 11.59 -4.03 10.72
N VAL A 79 12.23 -3.24 9.86
CA VAL A 79 13.69 -3.22 9.68
C VAL A 79 14.31 -2.14 10.55
N ASP A 80 13.72 -0.96 10.58
CA ASP A 80 14.25 0.20 11.28
C ASP A 80 13.13 1.15 11.72
N ILE A 81 13.38 1.92 12.78
CA ILE A 81 12.44 2.91 13.31
C ILE A 81 13.22 4.20 13.62
N ASP A 82 12.81 5.28 12.97
CA ASP A 82 13.24 6.64 13.29
C ASP A 82 12.12 7.37 14.04
N LYS A 83 12.30 7.45 15.37
CA LYS A 83 11.28 7.93 16.30
C LYS A 83 11.49 9.41 16.62
N GLY A 84 10.67 10.26 16.00
CA GLY A 84 10.58 11.68 16.32
C GLY A 84 9.61 11.99 17.47
N ARG A 85 9.49 13.27 17.81
CA ARG A 85 8.59 13.73 18.89
C ARG A 85 7.10 13.57 18.55
N LEU A 86 6.73 13.84 17.30
CA LEU A 86 5.32 13.82 16.86
C LEU A 86 5.04 12.65 15.90
N LEU A 87 6.00 12.36 15.04
CA LEU A 87 5.90 11.35 13.99
C LEU A 87 7.03 10.34 14.14
N THR A 88 6.73 9.10 13.78
CA THR A 88 7.67 7.99 13.73
C THR A 88 7.68 7.44 12.31
N ARG A 89 8.86 7.39 11.70
CA ARG A 89 9.09 6.76 10.40
C ARG A 89 9.54 5.32 10.64
N THR A 90 8.84 4.38 10.02
CA THR A 90 9.13 2.95 10.12
C THR A 90 9.55 2.44 8.75
N VAL A 91 10.70 1.77 8.68
CA VAL A 91 11.15 1.03 7.49
C VAL A 91 10.70 -0.41 7.62
N LEU A 92 10.07 -0.93 6.59
CA LEU A 92 9.44 -2.23 6.54
C LEU A 92 10.04 -3.06 5.40
N ASP A 93 10.20 -4.35 5.65
CA ASP A 93 10.46 -5.35 4.61
C ASP A 93 9.19 -6.12 4.30
N PHE A 94 8.75 -6.04 3.05
CA PHE A 94 7.61 -6.75 2.48
C PHE A 94 8.10 -7.70 1.38
N ASP A 95 8.27 -8.97 1.72
CA ASP A 95 8.73 -10.01 0.78
C ASP A 95 9.99 -9.57 -0.02
N GLY A 96 10.97 -8.97 0.66
CA GLY A 96 12.22 -8.45 0.07
C GLY A 96 12.12 -7.02 -0.49
N ARG A 97 10.98 -6.35 -0.35
CA ARG A 97 10.73 -4.99 -0.85
C ARG A 97 10.63 -4.00 0.29
N ARG A 98 11.36 -2.89 0.17
CA ARG A 98 11.31 -1.81 1.16
C ARG A 98 10.01 -1.00 1.04
N ILE A 99 9.31 -0.85 2.15
CA ILE A 99 8.17 0.06 2.32
C ILE A 99 8.47 0.97 3.51
N GLU A 100 8.00 2.20 3.48
CA GLU A 100 8.05 3.12 4.61
C GLU A 100 6.65 3.54 5.05
N SER A 101 6.49 3.70 6.36
CA SER A 101 5.27 4.22 7.00
C SER A 101 5.64 5.38 7.90
N ILE A 102 4.82 6.43 7.90
CA ILE A 102 4.91 7.55 8.83
C ILE A 102 3.60 7.63 9.60
N ILE A 103 3.65 7.28 10.88
CA ILE A 103 2.51 7.37 11.82
C ILE A 103 2.86 8.29 12.99
N THR A 104 1.86 8.68 13.78
CA THR A 104 2.13 9.43 15.02
C THR A 104 3.00 8.62 15.97
N THR A 105 3.92 9.27 16.68
CA THR A 105 4.74 8.60 17.71
C THR A 105 3.89 7.95 18.78
N ARG A 106 2.76 8.56 19.15
CA ARG A 106 1.78 7.98 20.07
C ARG A 106 1.22 6.64 19.56
N ALA A 107 0.96 6.50 18.26
CA ALA A 107 0.47 5.26 17.68
C ALA A 107 1.55 4.18 17.65
N ALA A 108 2.79 4.54 17.28
CA ALA A 108 3.93 3.61 17.34
C ALA A 108 4.17 3.10 18.78
N ASP A 109 4.04 3.99 19.76
CA ASP A 109 4.16 3.66 21.19
C ASP A 109 3.03 2.76 21.69
N ALA A 110 1.78 3.07 21.31
CA ALA A 110 0.63 2.25 21.66
C ALA A 110 0.71 0.83 21.09
N LEU A 111 1.33 0.67 19.91
CA LEU A 111 1.61 -0.62 19.29
C LEU A 111 2.89 -1.29 19.81
N ALA A 112 3.67 -0.59 20.65
CA ALA A 112 4.99 -1.02 21.12
C ALA A 112 5.88 -1.54 19.98
N LEU A 113 5.99 -0.76 18.90
CA LEU A 113 6.77 -1.14 17.72
C LEU A 113 8.27 -1.17 18.01
N ALA A 114 8.92 -2.23 17.55
CA ALA A 114 10.36 -2.38 17.59
C ALA A 114 10.90 -3.01 16.28
N PRO A 115 12.16 -2.73 15.91
CA PRO A 115 12.83 -3.49 14.85
C PRO A 115 12.75 -5.00 15.10
N GLY A 116 12.46 -5.75 14.05
CA GLY A 116 12.23 -7.20 14.10
C GLY A 116 10.77 -7.61 14.30
N ASP A 117 9.88 -6.71 14.69
CA ASP A 117 8.45 -7.02 14.84
C ASP A 117 7.82 -7.46 13.52
N ALA A 118 6.91 -8.44 13.61
CA ALA A 118 5.98 -8.75 12.53
C ALA A 118 4.76 -7.83 12.64
N VAL A 119 4.44 -7.14 11.54
CA VAL A 119 3.33 -6.18 11.46
C VAL A 119 2.60 -6.34 10.13
N GLU A 120 1.44 -5.71 10.02
CA GLU A 120 0.77 -5.50 8.74
C GLU A 120 0.79 -4.02 8.38
N ALA A 121 1.33 -3.69 7.21
CA ALA A 121 1.12 -2.42 6.55
C ALA A 121 -0.22 -2.43 5.81
N LEU A 122 -1.05 -1.42 6.09
CA LEU A 122 -2.42 -1.32 5.63
C LEU A 122 -2.61 -0.02 4.85
N VAL A 123 -3.12 -0.12 3.63
CA VAL A 123 -3.42 1.05 2.77
C VAL A 123 -4.85 0.92 2.27
N LYS A 124 -5.63 2.00 2.31
CA LYS A 124 -6.97 2.00 1.69
C LYS A 124 -6.85 2.06 0.17
N ALA A 125 -7.86 1.53 -0.52
CA ALA A 125 -7.85 1.51 -1.98
C ALA A 125 -7.77 2.92 -2.60
N ASN A 126 -8.39 3.92 -1.97
CA ASN A 126 -8.40 5.31 -2.45
C ASN A 126 -7.10 6.08 -2.17
N GLU A 127 -6.16 5.50 -1.41
CA GLU A 127 -4.83 6.09 -1.14
C GLU A 127 -3.71 5.39 -1.94
N MET A 128 -4.09 4.45 -2.81
CA MET A 128 -3.20 3.75 -3.71
C MET A 128 -3.47 4.19 -5.15
N THR A 129 -2.42 4.62 -5.83
CA THR A 129 -2.45 4.96 -7.25
C THR A 129 -1.69 3.91 -8.04
N VAL A 130 -2.09 3.69 -9.29
CA VAL A 130 -1.36 2.84 -10.24
C VAL A 130 -0.78 3.72 -11.33
N ILE A 131 0.48 3.51 -11.67
CA ILE A 131 1.09 4.09 -12.87
C ILE A 131 1.55 2.97 -13.78
N ARG A 132 1.48 3.20 -15.09
CA ARG A 132 2.16 2.34 -16.05
C ARG A 132 3.66 2.56 -15.95
N ASP A 133 4.42 1.48 -16.07
CA ASP A 133 5.84 1.61 -16.31
C ASP A 133 6.02 2.13 -17.74
N ALA A 134 6.79 3.21 -17.90
CA ALA A 134 7.19 3.66 -19.23
C ALA A 134 8.18 2.61 -19.77
N GLY A 135 7.85 2.03 -20.93
CA GLY A 135 8.81 1.25 -21.72
C GLY A 135 9.96 2.10 -22.21
#